data_AF-A0A0S7WSV0-F1
#
_entry.id   AF-A0A0S7WSV0-F1
#
_cell.length_a   1.000
_cell.length_b   1.000
_cell.length_c   1.000
_cell.angle_alpha   90.00
_cell.angle_beta   90.00
_cell.angle_gamma   90.00
#
_symmetry.space_group_name_H-M   'P 1'
#
loop_
_entity.id
_entity.type
_entity.pdbx_description
1 polymer ?
#
loop_
_entity_poly.entity_id
_entity_poly.type
_entity_poly.pdbx_seq_one_letter_code
_entity_poly.pdbx_strand_id
1 'polypeptide(L)'
;MFEKLDVYQKAVNLADEVASLTEGFPRRYYFLVDQLNRAALSVATNLAEGDGRFTKADRKHFFTVARGSVQECVPLVELARRRDFITETRHVELHGELEVIAKMISGLIKGLEKRRQSR
;
A
#
# COMPACT_ATOMS: atom_id res chain seq x y z
N MET A 1 -13.83 -11.79 -7.58
CA MET A 1 -13.96 -10.77 -6.54
C MET A 1 -12.60 -10.61 -5.91
N PHE A 2 -12.03 -9.41 -6.01
CA PHE A 2 -10.70 -9.02 -5.59
C PHE A 2 -10.47 -9.18 -4.08
N GLU A 3 -11.56 -9.26 -3.31
CA GLU A 3 -11.60 -9.44 -1.86
C GLU A 3 -10.97 -10.77 -1.42
N LYS A 4 -10.82 -11.73 -2.34
CA LYS A 4 -10.11 -12.99 -2.10
C LYS A 4 -8.59 -12.89 -2.33
N LEU A 5 -8.08 -11.76 -2.82
CA LEU A 5 -6.64 -11.56 -2.98
C LEU A 5 -6.02 -11.26 -1.62
N ASP A 6 -5.08 -12.10 -1.19
CA ASP A 6 -4.36 -11.91 0.08
C ASP A 6 -3.70 -10.53 0.18
N VAL A 7 -3.18 -10.01 -0.94
CA VAL A 7 -2.56 -8.68 -0.98
C VAL A 7 -3.57 -7.55 -0.77
N TYR A 8 -4.81 -7.74 -1.22
CA TYR A 8 -5.87 -6.76 -0.99
C TYR A 8 -6.26 -6.74 0.48
N GLN A 9 -6.44 -7.89 1.11
CA GLN A 9 -6.76 -7.98 2.54
C GLN A 9 -5.66 -7.33 3.40
N LYS A 10 -4.39 -7.59 3.07
CA LYS A 10 -3.25 -6.93 3.72
C LYS A 10 -3.23 -5.42 3.50
N ALA A 11 -3.57 -4.96 2.30
CA ALA A 11 -3.64 -3.52 2.02
C ALA A 11 -4.77 -2.82 2.80
N VAL A 12 -5.92 -3.48 2.98
CA VAL A 12 -7.01 -2.96 3.82
C VAL A 12 -6.58 -2.90 5.28
N ASN A 13 -5.96 -3.97 5.80
CA ASN A 13 -5.46 -3.98 7.17
C ASN A 13 -4.42 -2.87 7.40
N LEU A 14 -3.47 -2.70 6.47
CA LEU A 14 -2.50 -1.60 6.51
C LEU A 14 -3.20 -0.23 6.57
N ALA A 15 -4.24 -0.02 5.77
CA ALA A 15 -4.95 1.25 5.74
C ALA A 15 -5.68 1.54 7.07
N ASP A 16 -6.35 0.53 7.65
CA ASP A 16 -7.03 0.64 8.94
C ASP A 16 -6.04 0.88 10.11
N GLU A 17 -4.91 0.18 10.06
CA GLU A 17 -3.83 0.30 11.01
C GLU A 17 -3.16 1.67 10.97
N VAL A 18 -2.90 2.19 9.77
CA VAL A 18 -2.40 3.55 9.55
C VAL A 18 -3.39 4.58 10.05
N ALA A 19 -4.68 4.42 9.74
CA ALA A 19 -5.72 5.34 10.20
C ALA A 19 -5.71 5.42 11.73
N SER A 20 -5.81 4.27 12.40
CA SER A 20 -5.76 4.16 13.86
C SER A 20 -4.47 4.75 14.46
N LEU A 21 -3.32 4.49 13.85
CA LEU A 21 -2.02 5.01 14.31
C LEU A 21 -1.97 6.54 14.26
N THR A 22 -2.51 7.13 13.20
CA THR A 22 -2.43 8.57 12.96
C THR A 22 -3.41 9.39 13.79
N GLU A 23 -4.42 8.78 14.43
CA GLU A 23 -5.30 9.45 15.39
C GLU A 23 -4.52 10.05 16.57
N GLY A 24 -3.40 9.43 16.95
CA GLY A 24 -2.53 9.90 18.02
C GLY A 24 -1.59 11.04 17.63
N PHE A 25 -1.54 11.45 16.36
CA PHE A 25 -0.55 12.41 15.90
C PHE A 25 -0.95 13.85 16.30
N PRO A 26 0.02 14.75 16.61
CA PRO A 26 -0.31 16.12 16.95
C PRO A 26 -0.96 16.87 15.78
N ARG A 27 -2.03 17.63 16.04
CA ARG A 27 -2.82 18.37 15.01
C ARG A 27 -2.00 19.21 14.04
N ARG A 28 -0.86 19.76 14.47
CA ARG A 28 0.06 20.56 13.62
C ARG A 28 0.70 19.75 12.47
N TYR A 29 0.60 18.42 12.49
CA TYR A 29 1.10 17.52 11.44
C TYR A 29 -0.01 16.91 10.58
N TYR A 30 -1.16 17.61 10.44
CA TYR A 30 -2.26 17.14 9.60
C TYR A 30 -1.82 16.78 8.18
N PHE A 31 -0.81 17.47 7.63
CA PHE A 31 -0.26 17.19 6.31
C PHE A 31 0.37 15.79 6.22
N LEU A 32 1.07 15.35 7.29
CA LEU A 32 1.68 14.03 7.35
C LEU A 32 0.61 12.95 7.50
N VAL A 33 -0.38 13.20 8.37
CA VAL A 33 -1.54 12.33 8.57
C VAL A 33 -2.31 12.14 7.26
N ASP A 34 -2.63 13.22 6.55
CA ASP A 34 -3.34 13.17 5.26
C ASP A 34 -2.57 12.37 4.22
N GLN A 35 -1.29 12.67 4.02
CA GLN A 35 -0.44 12.00 3.05
C GLN A 35 -0.35 10.49 3.33
N LEU A 36 -0.14 10.11 4.60
CA LEU A 36 0.05 8.71 4.98
C LEU A 36 -1.25 7.91 4.85
N ASN A 37 -2.37 8.46 5.31
CA ASN A 37 -3.69 7.81 5.16
C ASN A 37 -4.07 7.65 3.69
N ARG A 38 -3.86 8.68 2.87
CA ARG A 38 -4.19 8.61 1.44
C ARG A 38 -3.31 7.62 0.70
N ALA A 39 -2.01 7.58 1.00
CA ALA A 39 -1.11 6.60 0.40
C ALA A 39 -1.51 5.17 0.79
N ALA A 40 -1.76 4.90 2.07
CA ALA A 40 -2.15 3.57 2.54
C ALA A 40 -3.49 3.10 1.94
N LEU A 41 -4.51 3.98 1.94
CA LEU A 41 -5.81 3.70 1.33
C LEU A 41 -5.70 3.46 -0.18
N SER A 42 -4.86 4.24 -0.87
CA SER A 42 -4.62 4.13 -2.31
C SER A 42 -4.11 2.75 -2.72
N VAL A 43 -3.37 2.05 -1.85
CA VAL A 43 -2.93 0.66 -2.14
C VAL A 43 -4.13 -0.26 -2.34
N ALA A 44 -5.08 -0.25 -1.41
CA ALA A 44 -6.26 -1.12 -1.45
C ALA A 44 -7.20 -0.75 -2.60
N THR A 45 -7.46 0.54 -2.79
CA THR A 45 -8.40 1.01 -3.83
C THR A 45 -7.88 0.72 -5.24
N ASN A 46 -6.57 0.92 -5.50
CA ASN A 46 -5.97 0.58 -6.79
C ASN A 46 -5.91 -0.93 -7.04
N LEU A 47 -5.76 -1.76 -6.00
CA LEU A 47 -5.83 -3.21 -6.15
C LEU A 47 -7.24 -3.67 -6.58
N ALA A 48 -8.28 -3.14 -5.92
CA ALA A 48 -9.67 -3.43 -6.24
C ALA A 48 -10.04 -2.95 -7.66
N GLU A 49 -9.68 -1.70 -7.98
CA GLU A 49 -9.94 -1.12 -9.30
C GLU A 49 -9.19 -1.87 -10.41
N GLY A 50 -7.93 -2.22 -10.15
CA GLY A 50 -7.10 -3.01 -11.06
C GLY A 50 -7.73 -4.36 -11.38
N ASP A 51 -8.14 -5.14 -10.38
CA ASP A 51 -8.76 -6.47 -10.61
C ASP A 51 -10.02 -6.40 -11.49
N GLY A 52 -10.79 -5.31 -11.36
CA GLY A 52 -11.99 -5.05 -12.16
C GLY A 52 -11.74 -4.70 -13.63
N ARG A 53 -10.50 -4.42 -14.04
CA ARG A 53 -10.20 -4.04 -15.43
C ARG A 53 -10.23 -5.24 -16.38
N PHE A 54 -10.64 -5.02 -17.64
CA PHE A 54 -10.73 -6.08 -18.64
C PHE A 54 -9.38 -6.41 -19.28
N THR A 55 -8.56 -5.40 -19.56
CA THR A 55 -7.28 -5.61 -20.25
C THR A 55 -6.14 -5.82 -19.26
N LYS A 56 -5.15 -6.64 -19.64
CA LYS A 56 -3.93 -6.83 -18.83
C LYS A 56 -3.14 -5.54 -18.66
N ALA A 57 -3.17 -4.65 -19.67
CA ALA A 57 -2.46 -3.38 -19.63
C ALA A 57 -3.04 -2.46 -18.55
N ASP A 58 -4.36 -2.32 -18.50
CA ASP A 58 -5.03 -1.51 -17.48
C ASP A 58 -4.83 -2.10 -16.08
N ARG A 59 -5.00 -3.43 -15.91
CA ARG A 59 -4.70 -4.12 -14.64
C ARG A 59 -3.29 -3.79 -14.14
N LYS A 60 -2.31 -3.91 -15.04
CA LYS A 60 -0.91 -3.62 -14.73
C LYS A 60 -0.71 -2.16 -14.33
N HIS A 61 -1.37 -1.22 -14.99
CA HIS A 61 -1.30 0.19 -14.64
C HIS A 61 -1.75 0.42 -13.20
N PHE A 62 -2.94 -0.04 -12.82
CA PHE A 62 -3.46 0.09 -11.45
C PHE A 62 -2.59 -0.60 -10.42
N PHE A 63 -2.10 -1.82 -10.69
CA PHE A 63 -1.18 -2.49 -9.77
C PHE A 63 0.16 -1.75 -9.64
N THR A 64 0.61 -1.06 -10.70
CA THR A 64 1.81 -0.22 -10.63
C THR A 64 1.57 1.01 -9.77
N VAL A 65 0.39 1.64 -9.86
CA VAL A 65 -0.01 2.75 -8.99
C VAL A 65 -0.09 2.29 -7.53
N ALA A 66 -0.74 1.16 -7.25
CA ALA A 66 -0.79 0.57 -5.91
C ALA A 66 0.62 0.36 -5.33
N ARG A 67 1.55 -0.16 -6.15
CA ARG A 67 2.96 -0.33 -5.74
C ARG A 67 3.64 1.01 -5.47
N GLY A 68 3.34 2.05 -6.26
CA GLY A 68 3.81 3.41 -6.02
C GLY A 68 3.35 3.96 -4.68
N SER A 69 2.07 3.79 -4.34
CA SER A 69 1.53 4.22 -3.05
C SER A 69 2.15 3.49 -1.86
N VAL A 70 2.53 2.21 -1.99
CA VAL A 70 3.35 1.52 -0.98
C VAL A 70 4.71 2.23 -0.78
N GLN A 71 5.34 2.66 -1.87
CA GLN A 71 6.62 3.40 -1.79
C GLN A 71 6.46 4.79 -1.18
N GLU A 72 5.29 5.43 -1.33
CA GLU A 72 4.98 6.70 -0.67
C GLU A 72 4.81 6.53 0.85
N CYS A 73 4.24 5.41 1.33
CA CYS A 73 4.12 5.15 2.76
C CYS A 73 5.48 5.06 3.46
N VAL A 74 6.50 4.48 2.83
CA VAL A 74 7.83 4.24 3.43
C VAL A 74 8.47 5.51 4.03
N PRO A 75 8.68 6.61 3.28
CA PRO A 75 9.23 7.84 3.85
C PRO A 75 8.29 8.50 4.86
N LEU A 76 6.97 8.35 4.74
CA LEU A 76 6.00 8.93 5.67
C LEU A 76 6.04 8.23 7.04
N VAL A 77 6.20 6.91 7.04
CA VAL A 77 6.40 6.09 8.26
C VAL A 77 7.75 6.41 8.92
N GLU A 78 8.83 6.58 8.13
CA GLU A 78 10.13 7.02 8.67
C GLU A 78 10.06 8.44 9.27
N LEU A 79 9.30 9.35 8.65
CA LEU A 79 9.07 10.69 9.20
C LEU A 79 8.29 10.62 10.53
N ALA A 80 7.27 9.76 10.62
CA ALA A 80 6.54 9.56 11.88
C ALA A 80 7.47 9.07 13.00
N ARG A 81 8.39 8.16 12.69
CA ARG A 81 9.39 7.65 13.64
C ARG A 81 10.38 8.74 14.07
N ARG A 82 10.95 9.51 13.13
CA ARG A 82 11.89 10.62 13.44
C ARG A 82 11.28 11.74 14.27
N ARG A 83 9.95 11.80 14.34
CA ARG A 83 9.20 12.77 15.15
C ARG A 83 8.71 12.16 16.46
N ASP A 84 9.12 10.93 16.77
CA ASP A 84 8.72 10.15 17.93
C ASP A 84 7.20 9.93 18.02
N PHE A 85 6.49 9.93 16.88
CA PHE A 85 5.05 9.63 16.84
C PHE A 85 4.78 8.12 16.91
N ILE A 86 5.78 7.32 16.55
CA ILE A 86 5.74 5.86 16.59
C ILE A 86 7.06 5.35 17.15
N THR A 87 7.03 4.18 17.79
CA THR A 87 8.24 3.53 18.31
C THR A 87 9.09 2.93 17.20
N GLU A 88 10.36 2.65 17.49
CA GLU A 88 11.24 1.92 16.56
C GLU A 88 10.66 0.54 16.20
N THR A 89 10.15 -0.19 17.19
CA THR A 89 9.47 -1.48 16.95
C THR A 89 8.31 -1.32 15.97
N ARG A 90 7.48 -0.30 16.18
CA ARG A 90 6.32 -0.05 15.33
C ARG A 90 6.71 0.33 13.91
N HIS A 91 7.78 1.11 13.76
CA HIS A 91 8.35 1.43 12.47
C HIS A 91 8.83 0.18 11.72
N VAL A 92 9.57 -0.71 12.41
CA VAL A 92 10.07 -1.96 11.81
C VAL A 92 8.93 -2.87 11.37
N GLU A 93 7.86 -3.00 12.17
CA GLU A 93 6.65 -3.76 11.83
C GLU A 93 6.00 -3.21 10.56
N LEU A 94 5.65 -1.92 10.53
CA LEU A 94 5.00 -1.29 9.38
C LEU A 94 5.86 -1.36 8.12
N HIS A 95 7.17 -1.16 8.24
CA HIS A 95 8.09 -1.30 7.12
C HIS A 95 8.10 -2.74 6.57
N GLY A 96 8.10 -3.74 7.46
CA GLY A 96 8.01 -5.15 7.08
C GLY A 96 6.72 -5.48 6.33
N GLU A 97 5.59 -4.92 6.76
CA GLU A 97 4.30 -5.09 6.08
C GLU A 97 4.28 -4.45 4.69
N LEU A 98 4.78 -3.21 4.59
CA LEU A 98 4.93 -2.49 3.32
C LEU A 98 5.80 -3.30 2.34
N GLU A 99 6.90 -3.89 2.80
CA GLU A 99 7.74 -4.77 1.98
C GLU A 99 7.00 -6.01 1.48
N VAL A 100 6.24 -6.68 2.35
CA VAL A 100 5.45 -7.86 1.98
C VAL A 100 4.43 -7.49 0.92
N ILE A 101 3.68 -6.41 1.12
CA ILE A 101 2.69 -5.93 0.15
C ILE A 101 3.37 -5.56 -1.18
N ALA A 102 4.48 -4.82 -1.16
CA ALA A 102 5.23 -4.48 -2.37
C ALA A 102 5.69 -5.72 -3.16
N LYS A 103 6.16 -6.77 -2.48
CA LYS A 103 6.57 -8.05 -3.08
C LYS A 103 5.37 -8.76 -3.73
N MET A 104 4.23 -8.81 -3.04
CA MET A 104 3.00 -9.41 -3.56
C MET A 104 2.46 -8.68 -4.80
N ILE A 105 2.40 -7.35 -4.77
CA ILE A 105 1.98 -6.54 -5.93
C ILE A 105 2.93 -6.75 -7.11
N SER A 106 4.23 -6.77 -6.84
CA SER A 106 5.23 -7.08 -7.88
C SER A 106 5.03 -8.47 -8.48
N GLY A 107 4.62 -9.45 -7.67
CA GLY A 107 4.23 -10.79 -8.14
C GLY A 107 3.01 -10.77 -9.07
N LEU A 108 1.97 -9.99 -8.73
CA LEU A 108 0.80 -9.80 -9.59
C LEU A 108 1.18 -9.18 -10.95
N ILE A 109 1.98 -8.12 -10.94
CA ILE A 109 2.46 -7.45 -12.16
C ILE A 109 3.22 -8.44 -13.06
N LYS A 110 4.19 -9.18 -12.51
CA LYS A 110 4.96 -10.20 -13.25
C LYS A 110 4.06 -11.32 -13.78
N GLY A 111 3.05 -11.72 -13.02
CA GLY A 111 2.08 -12.75 -13.42
C GLY A 111 1.20 -12.35 -14.61
N LEU A 112 1.00 -11.05 -14.84
CA LEU A 112 0.32 -10.52 -16.02
C LEU A 112 1.22 -10.55 -17.27
N GLU A 113 2.52 -10.32 -17.12
CA GLU A 113 3.52 -10.30 -18.20
C GLU A 113 3.83 -11.70 -18.74
N LYS A 114 3.97 -12.71 -17.87
CA LYS A 114 4.26 -14.09 -18.30
C LYS A 114 3.15 -14.68 -19.18
N ARG A 115 1.89 -14.27 -18.97
CA ARG A 115 0.76 -14.64 -19.84
C ARG A 115 0.78 -13.96 -21.22
N ARG A 116 1.82 -13.18 -21.55
CA ARG A 116 2.01 -12.54 -22.87
C ARG A 116 2.89 -13.37 -23.80
N GLN A 117 3.59 -14.39 -23.29
CA GLN A 117 4.56 -15.21 -24.03
C GLN A 117 4.05 -16.63 -24.34
N SER A 118 2.83 -16.97 -23.92
CA SER A 118 2.22 -18.29 -24.12
C SER A 118 1.09 -18.29 -25.15
N ARG A 119 1.16 -17.39 -26.14
CA ARG A 119 0.29 -17.35 -27.32
C ARG A 119 1.13 -17.00 -28.54
#